data_AF-A0A3C0FYN6-F1
#
_entry.id   AF-A0A3C0FYN6-F1
#
_cell.length_a   1.000
_cell.length_b   1.000
_cell.length_c   1.000
_cell.angle_alpha   90.00
_cell.angle_beta   90.00
_cell.angle_gamma   90.00
#
_symmetry.space_group_name_H-M   'P 1'
#
loop_
_entity.id
_entity.type
_entity.pdbx_description
1 polymer ?
#
loop_
_entity_poly.entity_id
_entity_poly.type
_entity_poly.pdbx_seq_one_letter_code
_entity_poly.pdbx_strand_id
1 'polypeptide(L)'
;MRTKHSKDRGVKEKILALRKEGHSYNFISKDLNVSKGSVSYHCGEGQKNKTYARLIKRKEGICGKIYSFIYTPRKPYNESPYTLGPIRKKARNFVYGKSILKRKASYKENKEALKQPNQKVWSYLGKIFPGIKSEQDDIQALNQWTNKPDFENNQPLRFPYMRCKINGDVYNVKGSDIEADHIDGDRRNNHIDNFSFIHSTCNQMKGRMKYKKLYETICKVKKNLEKYKEFWNK
;
A
#
# COMPACT_ATOMS: atom_id res chain seq x y z
N MET A 1 27.66 10.17 -10.19
CA MET A 1 27.23 8.98 -9.43
C MET A 1 27.81 7.76 -10.13
N ARG A 2 28.53 6.86 -9.43
CA ARG A 2 29.20 5.69 -10.03
C ARG A 2 28.42 4.42 -9.68
N THR A 3 28.25 3.52 -10.65
CA THR A 3 27.72 2.16 -10.41
C THR A 3 28.73 1.33 -9.63
N LYS A 4 28.29 0.27 -8.94
CA LYS A 4 29.18 -0.67 -8.22
C LYS A 4 30.26 -1.22 -9.16
N HIS A 5 29.84 -1.73 -10.33
CA HIS A 5 30.74 -2.22 -11.37
C HIS A 5 31.81 -1.19 -11.82
N SER A 6 31.47 0.10 -11.92
CA SER A 6 32.43 1.17 -12.28
C SER A 6 33.40 1.50 -11.14
N LYS A 7 33.00 1.31 -9.88
CA LYS A 7 33.88 1.45 -8.72
C LYS A 7 34.87 0.29 -8.68
N ASP A 8 34.38 -0.93 -8.80
CA ASP A 8 35.18 -2.15 -8.76
C ASP A 8 36.28 -2.16 -9.85
N ARG A 9 35.96 -1.65 -11.06
CA ARG A 9 36.91 -1.53 -12.18
C ARG A 9 37.87 -0.34 -12.10
N GLY A 10 37.72 0.59 -11.15
CA GLY A 10 38.56 1.79 -11.04
C GLY A 10 38.52 2.72 -12.27
N VAL A 11 37.43 2.70 -13.04
CA VAL A 11 37.36 3.31 -14.39
C VAL A 11 37.61 4.83 -14.35
N LYS A 12 37.11 5.52 -13.32
CA LYS A 12 37.29 6.97 -13.19
C LYS A 12 38.77 7.32 -13.06
N GLU A 13 39.45 6.62 -12.18
CA GLU A 13 40.86 6.85 -11.84
C GLU A 13 41.73 6.65 -13.09
N LYS A 14 41.49 5.56 -13.84
CA LYS A 14 42.18 5.26 -15.10
C LYS A 14 41.93 6.31 -16.19
N ILE A 15 40.68 6.75 -16.36
CA ILE A 15 40.33 7.81 -17.33
C ILE A 15 41.09 9.10 -17.01
N LEU A 16 41.16 9.49 -15.74
CA LEU A 16 41.83 10.73 -15.33
C LEU A 16 43.36 10.63 -15.48
N ALA A 17 43.96 9.47 -15.20
CA ALA A 17 45.38 9.22 -15.41
C ALA A 17 45.77 9.34 -16.89
N LEU A 18 45.11 8.57 -17.76
CA LEU A 18 45.35 8.62 -19.21
C LEU A 18 45.07 10.01 -19.81
N ARG A 19 44.11 10.75 -19.24
CA ARG A 19 43.84 12.11 -19.69
C ARG A 19 44.95 13.08 -19.29
N LYS A 20 45.55 12.91 -18.12
CA LYS A 20 46.72 13.68 -17.65
C LYS A 20 47.95 13.43 -18.53
N GLU A 21 48.09 12.22 -19.05
CA GLU A 21 49.12 11.82 -20.03
C GLU A 21 48.87 12.37 -21.45
N GLY A 22 47.77 13.09 -21.68
CA GLY A 22 47.47 13.73 -22.96
C GLY A 22 46.73 12.85 -23.97
N HIS A 23 46.36 11.62 -23.61
CA HIS A 23 45.66 10.72 -24.53
C HIS A 23 44.30 11.27 -25.00
N SER A 24 43.95 10.97 -26.25
CA SER A 24 42.67 11.36 -26.85
C SER A 24 41.50 10.55 -26.28
N TYR A 25 40.29 11.08 -26.36
CA TYR A 25 39.09 10.38 -25.89
C TYR A 25 38.86 9.06 -26.65
N ASN A 26 39.24 9.01 -27.93
CA ASN A 26 39.13 7.79 -28.73
C ASN A 26 40.08 6.70 -28.24
N PHE A 27 41.30 7.07 -27.86
CA PHE A 27 42.27 6.15 -27.29
C PHE A 27 41.77 5.60 -25.96
N ILE A 28 41.39 6.47 -25.02
CA ILE A 28 40.90 6.09 -23.68
C ILE A 28 39.66 5.19 -23.79
N SER A 29 38.76 5.50 -24.72
CA SER A 29 37.54 4.73 -24.97
C SER A 29 37.85 3.29 -25.42
N LYS A 30 38.82 3.12 -26.33
CA LYS A 30 39.26 1.80 -26.81
C LYS A 30 40.02 1.03 -25.74
N ASP A 31 40.99 1.67 -25.10
CA ASP A 31 41.86 1.06 -24.08
C ASP A 31 41.08 0.53 -22.88
N LEU A 32 40.19 1.35 -22.32
CA LEU A 32 39.40 0.97 -21.14
C LEU A 32 38.10 0.23 -21.47
N ASN A 33 37.81 0.02 -22.75
CA ASN A 33 36.55 -0.51 -23.26
C ASN A 33 35.33 0.19 -22.63
N VAL A 34 35.26 1.51 -22.82
CA VAL A 34 34.17 2.37 -22.33
C VAL A 34 33.70 3.32 -23.42
N SER A 35 32.45 3.78 -23.34
CA SER A 35 31.94 4.76 -24.33
C SER A 35 32.68 6.10 -24.25
N LYS A 36 32.80 6.82 -25.37
CA LYS A 36 33.33 8.20 -25.38
C LYS A 36 32.55 9.14 -24.45
N GLY A 37 31.23 8.90 -24.30
CA GLY A 37 30.39 9.61 -23.35
C GLY A 37 30.79 9.39 -21.89
N SER A 38 31.24 8.17 -21.54
CA SER A 38 31.78 7.86 -20.22
C SER A 38 33.09 8.60 -19.94
N VAL A 39 33.98 8.70 -20.94
CA VAL A 39 35.22 9.51 -20.83
C VAL A 39 34.87 10.98 -20.60
N SER A 40 34.00 11.54 -21.46
CA SER A 40 33.53 12.92 -21.34
C SER A 40 32.87 13.23 -19.99
N TYR A 41 32.08 12.30 -19.46
CA TYR A 41 31.44 12.43 -18.14
C TYR A 41 32.44 12.61 -16.99
N HIS A 42 33.63 12.02 -17.10
CA HIS A 42 34.66 12.09 -16.08
C HIS A 42 35.64 13.25 -16.28
N CYS A 43 35.95 13.61 -17.53
CA CYS A 43 36.91 14.66 -17.87
C CYS A 43 36.30 16.07 -17.97
N GLY A 44 35.01 16.19 -18.32
CA GLY A 44 34.38 17.49 -18.55
C GLY A 44 33.89 18.18 -17.28
N GLU A 45 34.23 19.44 -17.12
CA GLU A 45 33.74 20.27 -16.02
C GLU A 45 32.22 20.43 -16.08
N GLY A 46 31.56 20.35 -14.92
CA GLY A 46 30.10 20.48 -14.81
C GLY A 46 29.27 19.36 -15.48
N GLN A 47 29.87 18.40 -16.19
CA GLN A 47 29.13 17.33 -16.90
C GLN A 47 28.32 16.45 -15.96
N LYS A 48 28.83 16.21 -14.76
CA LYS A 48 28.12 15.47 -13.72
C LYS A 48 26.83 16.18 -13.30
N ASN A 49 26.90 17.50 -13.12
CA ASN A 49 25.75 18.32 -12.74
C ASN A 49 24.73 18.39 -13.88
N LYS A 50 25.18 18.61 -15.12
CA LYS A 50 24.32 18.58 -16.32
C LYS A 50 23.58 17.24 -16.46
N THR A 51 24.28 16.13 -16.29
CA THR A 51 23.69 14.79 -16.37
C THR A 51 22.69 14.54 -15.23
N TYR A 52 23.04 14.96 -14.01
CA TYR A 52 22.17 14.85 -12.85
C TYR A 52 20.89 15.68 -13.02
N ALA A 53 20.99 16.93 -13.48
CA ALA A 53 19.85 17.78 -13.76
C ALA A 53 18.91 17.19 -14.82
N ARG A 54 19.45 16.60 -15.90
CA ARG A 54 18.64 15.88 -16.90
C ARG A 54 17.91 14.68 -16.30
N LEU A 55 18.58 13.91 -15.42
CA LEU A 55 17.99 12.76 -14.76
C LEU A 55 16.87 13.16 -13.78
N ILE A 56 17.06 14.26 -13.03
CA ILE A 56 16.01 14.82 -12.17
C ILE A 56 14.80 15.19 -13.04
N LYS A 57 15.00 16.01 -14.07
CA LYS A 57 13.93 16.46 -14.97
C LYS A 57 13.18 15.29 -15.62
N ARG A 58 13.89 14.20 -15.96
CA ARG A 58 13.27 12.99 -16.51
C ARG A 58 12.42 12.22 -15.49
N LYS A 59 12.80 12.26 -14.21
CA LYS A 59 12.10 11.59 -13.11
C LYS A 59 10.96 12.41 -12.52
N GLU A 60 10.89 13.69 -12.84
CA GLU A 60 9.86 14.59 -12.35
C GLU A 60 8.49 14.36 -13.02
N GLY A 61 7.44 14.51 -12.21
CA GLY A 61 6.06 14.55 -12.66
C GLY A 61 5.61 13.36 -13.49
N ILE A 62 4.95 13.65 -14.62
CA ILE A 62 4.38 12.66 -15.53
C ILE A 62 5.47 11.92 -16.33
N CYS A 63 6.57 12.59 -16.66
CA CYS A 63 7.68 12.02 -17.43
C CYS A 63 8.29 10.81 -16.72
N GLY A 64 8.48 10.89 -15.39
CA GLY A 64 8.97 9.78 -14.60
C GLY A 64 8.01 8.60 -14.54
N LYS A 65 6.70 8.86 -14.51
CA LYS A 65 5.65 7.83 -14.52
C LYS A 65 5.60 7.10 -15.87
N ILE A 66 5.59 7.84 -16.98
CA ILE A 66 5.61 7.29 -18.33
C ILE A 66 6.91 6.49 -18.55
N TYR A 67 8.05 7.05 -18.15
CA TYR A 67 9.33 6.35 -18.25
C TYR A 67 9.30 5.02 -17.49
N SER A 68 8.76 5.02 -16.27
CA SER A 68 8.64 3.80 -15.48
C SER A 68 7.67 2.79 -16.09
N PHE A 69 6.62 3.25 -16.77
CA PHE A 69 5.68 2.39 -17.47
C PHE A 69 6.33 1.68 -18.67
N ILE A 70 7.14 2.40 -19.46
CA ILE A 70 7.73 1.88 -20.70
C ILE A 70 8.99 1.04 -20.41
N TYR A 71 9.87 1.52 -19.53
CA TYR A 71 11.24 1.01 -19.44
C TYR A 71 11.57 0.24 -18.17
N THR A 72 10.71 0.29 -17.14
CA THR A 72 10.97 -0.46 -15.90
C THR A 72 10.37 -1.86 -16.03
N PRO A 73 11.18 -2.93 -16.08
CA PRO A 73 10.66 -4.29 -16.08
C PRO A 73 9.87 -4.53 -14.80
N ARG A 74 8.62 -4.94 -14.93
CA ARG A 74 7.78 -5.31 -13.79
C ARG A 74 8.09 -6.74 -13.40
N LYS A 75 8.17 -6.99 -12.09
CA LYS A 75 8.18 -8.37 -11.58
C LYS A 75 6.87 -9.05 -11.97
N PRO A 76 6.86 -10.37 -12.20
CA PRO A 76 5.61 -11.10 -12.39
C PRO A 76 4.68 -10.85 -11.22
N TYR A 77 3.39 -10.72 -11.51
CA TYR A 77 2.37 -10.60 -10.49
C TYR A 77 2.24 -11.94 -9.78
N ASN A 78 2.39 -11.93 -8.47
CA ASN A 78 2.15 -13.09 -7.62
C ASN A 78 0.95 -12.77 -6.73
N GLU A 79 -0.10 -13.57 -6.86
CA GLU A 79 -1.25 -13.49 -5.96
C GLU A 79 -0.82 -13.83 -4.54
N SER A 80 -1.31 -13.06 -3.57
CA SER A 80 -1.09 -13.39 -2.16
C SER A 80 -2.07 -14.49 -1.78
N PRO A 81 -1.62 -15.65 -1.28
CA PRO A 81 -2.51 -16.74 -0.92
C PRO A 81 -3.45 -16.31 0.21
N TYR A 82 -4.70 -16.76 0.14
CA TYR A 82 -5.65 -16.59 1.23
C TYR A 82 -5.15 -17.30 2.48
N THR A 83 -5.14 -16.61 3.61
CA THR A 83 -4.68 -17.19 4.89
C THR A 83 -5.61 -16.78 6.03
N LEU A 84 -5.74 -17.65 7.02
CA LEU A 84 -6.46 -17.36 8.26
C LEU A 84 -5.48 -16.89 9.33
N GLY A 85 -5.86 -15.83 10.05
CA GLY A 85 -5.08 -15.30 11.16
C GLY A 85 -5.89 -15.14 12.45
N PRO A 86 -5.22 -14.92 13.59
CA PRO A 86 -5.92 -14.64 14.86
C PRO A 86 -6.76 -13.36 14.75
N ILE A 87 -8.03 -13.43 15.13
CA ILE A 87 -8.97 -12.29 14.99
C ILE A 87 -8.51 -11.07 15.79
N ARG A 88 -7.89 -11.31 16.96
CA ARG A 88 -7.33 -10.24 17.79
C ARG A 88 -6.35 -9.35 17.03
N LYS A 89 -5.58 -9.91 16.08
CA LYS A 89 -4.62 -9.14 15.27
C LYS A 89 -5.33 -8.19 14.28
N LYS A 90 -6.54 -8.52 13.83
CA LYS A 90 -7.33 -7.70 12.91
C LYS A 90 -7.82 -6.41 13.59
N ALA A 91 -8.38 -6.53 14.79
CA ALA A 91 -8.83 -5.38 15.57
C ALA A 91 -7.66 -4.62 16.24
N ARG A 92 -6.56 -5.29 16.61
CA ARG A 92 -5.43 -4.65 17.34
C ARG A 92 -4.89 -3.38 16.68
N ASN A 93 -4.75 -3.37 15.36
CA ASN A 93 -4.21 -2.22 14.63
C ASN A 93 -5.15 -1.00 14.70
N PHE A 94 -6.46 -1.23 14.78
CA PHE A 94 -7.46 -0.18 15.00
C PHE A 94 -7.35 0.37 16.42
N VAL A 95 -7.25 -0.50 17.41
CA VAL A 95 -7.27 -0.12 18.83
C VAL A 95 -5.99 0.61 19.26
N TYR A 96 -4.81 0.11 18.85
CA TYR A 96 -3.53 0.60 19.34
C TYR A 96 -2.67 1.30 18.28
N GLY A 97 -3.20 1.43 17.07
CA GLY A 97 -2.46 1.98 15.94
C GLY A 97 -1.50 0.97 15.32
N LYS A 98 -1.07 1.28 14.09
CA LYS A 98 -0.12 0.47 13.33
C LYS A 98 1.27 1.09 13.42
N SER A 99 2.30 0.29 13.70
CA SER A 99 3.69 0.72 13.53
C SER A 99 3.95 1.00 12.04
N ILE A 100 4.29 2.25 11.72
CA ILE A 100 4.64 2.67 10.37
C ILE A 100 6.17 2.75 10.28
N LEU A 101 6.79 1.67 9.78
CA LEU A 101 8.26 1.57 9.57
C LEU A 101 8.85 2.80 8.87
N LYS A 102 8.12 3.41 7.92
CA LYS A 102 8.58 4.60 7.17
C LYS A 102 8.69 5.87 8.00
N ARG A 103 7.97 5.99 9.11
CA ARG A 103 7.97 7.20 9.96
C ARG A 103 8.98 7.15 11.10
N LYS A 104 9.64 6.00 11.32
CA LYS A 104 10.44 5.72 12.53
C LYS A 104 9.71 6.04 13.85
N ALA A 105 8.38 6.15 13.82
CA ALA A 105 7.58 6.43 14.99
C ALA A 105 7.46 5.16 15.82
N SER A 106 7.80 5.26 17.09
CA SER A 106 7.62 4.22 18.09
C SER A 106 6.15 3.81 18.21
N TYR A 107 5.92 2.62 18.75
CA TYR A 107 4.56 2.15 19.05
C TYR A 107 3.83 3.10 20.00
N LYS A 108 4.54 3.67 20.99
CA LYS A 108 4.00 4.61 21.97
C LYS A 108 3.46 5.88 21.30
N GLU A 109 4.23 6.49 20.41
CA GLU A 109 3.81 7.70 19.68
C GLU A 109 2.58 7.45 18.79
N ASN A 110 2.49 6.29 18.13
CA ASN A 110 1.31 5.96 17.31
C ASN A 110 0.06 5.76 18.16
N LYS A 111 0.23 5.22 19.37
CA LYS A 111 -0.84 5.01 20.33
C LYS A 111 -1.33 6.32 20.94
N GLU A 112 -0.41 7.24 21.27
CA GLU A 112 -0.72 8.59 21.77
C GLU A 112 -1.42 9.47 20.74
N ALA A 113 -1.22 9.20 19.44
CA ALA A 113 -1.89 9.92 18.36
C ALA A 113 -3.36 9.50 18.14
N LEU A 114 -3.87 8.51 18.87
CA LEU A 114 -5.25 8.07 18.81
C LEU A 114 -6.14 8.99 19.66
N LYS A 115 -7.38 9.20 19.20
CA LYS A 115 -8.31 10.15 19.82
C LYS A 115 -8.98 9.61 21.07
N GLN A 116 -9.11 8.30 21.21
CA GLN A 116 -9.84 7.67 22.31
C GLN A 116 -8.95 6.68 23.09
N PRO A 117 -9.10 6.62 24.42
CA PRO A 117 -8.24 5.81 25.28
C PRO A 117 -8.49 4.29 25.16
N ASN A 118 -7.57 3.53 25.78
CA ASN A 118 -7.36 2.08 25.68
C ASN A 118 -8.57 1.20 26.06
N GLN A 119 -9.42 0.89 25.09
CA GLN A 119 -10.35 -0.24 25.21
C GLN A 119 -9.64 -1.57 24.89
N LYS A 120 -10.17 -2.68 25.43
CA LYS A 120 -9.64 -4.02 25.12
C LYS A 120 -10.07 -4.42 23.72
N VAL A 121 -9.22 -5.13 22.99
CA VAL A 121 -9.53 -5.62 21.63
C VAL A 121 -10.86 -6.38 21.59
N TRP A 122 -11.15 -7.20 22.60
CA TRP A 122 -12.39 -7.94 22.73
C TRP A 122 -13.64 -7.05 22.83
N SER A 123 -13.55 -5.83 23.36
CA SER A 123 -14.67 -4.88 23.38
C SER A 123 -15.12 -4.52 21.97
N TYR A 124 -14.17 -4.31 21.04
CA TYR A 124 -14.48 -4.02 19.64
C TYR A 124 -15.04 -5.24 18.91
N LEU A 125 -14.49 -6.43 19.18
CA LEU A 125 -15.03 -7.67 18.63
C LEU A 125 -16.44 -7.94 19.13
N GLY A 126 -16.72 -7.60 20.39
CA GLY A 126 -18.03 -7.66 21.04
C GLY A 126 -19.12 -6.86 20.32
N LYS A 127 -18.75 -5.84 19.54
CA LYS A 127 -19.69 -5.08 18.70
C LYS A 127 -20.31 -5.94 17.59
N ILE A 128 -19.55 -6.87 17.03
CA ILE A 128 -20.03 -7.81 16.00
C ILE A 128 -20.42 -9.14 16.61
N PHE A 129 -19.74 -9.59 17.67
CA PHE A 129 -19.95 -10.88 18.32
C PHE A 129 -20.20 -10.69 19.82
N PRO A 130 -21.43 -10.40 20.25
CA PRO A 130 -21.76 -10.05 21.63
C PRO A 130 -21.31 -11.13 22.62
N GLY A 131 -20.55 -10.72 23.64
CA GLY A 131 -20.07 -11.63 24.69
C GLY A 131 -18.82 -12.44 24.34
N ILE A 132 -18.19 -12.22 23.18
CA ILE A 132 -16.98 -12.94 22.78
C ILE A 132 -15.80 -12.70 23.74
N LYS A 133 -15.22 -13.79 24.21
CA LYS A 133 -14.04 -13.82 25.09
C LYS A 133 -12.91 -14.64 24.50
N SER A 134 -13.24 -15.59 23.62
CA SER A 134 -12.28 -16.48 22.97
C SER A 134 -12.61 -16.78 21.51
N GLU A 135 -11.64 -17.32 20.77
CA GLU A 135 -11.85 -17.76 19.38
C GLU A 135 -12.54 -19.13 19.26
N GLN A 136 -12.85 -19.78 20.38
CA GLN A 136 -13.63 -21.04 20.43
C GLN A 136 -15.11 -20.80 20.71
N ASP A 137 -15.50 -19.55 21.01
CA ASP A 137 -16.87 -19.24 21.39
C ASP A 137 -17.81 -19.36 20.17
N ASP A 138 -18.96 -20.00 20.36
CA ASP A 138 -20.00 -20.14 19.34
C ASP A 138 -21.06 -19.03 19.50
N ILE A 139 -20.79 -17.88 18.92
CA ILE A 139 -21.57 -16.65 19.13
C ILE A 139 -22.24 -16.23 17.84
N GLN A 140 -23.52 -15.84 17.93
CA GLN A 140 -24.23 -15.24 16.81
C GLN A 140 -23.68 -13.84 16.51
N ALA A 141 -23.40 -13.57 15.24
CA ALA A 141 -22.99 -12.28 14.73
C ALA A 141 -24.16 -11.29 14.71
N LEU A 142 -23.85 -10.03 14.96
CA LEU A 142 -24.74 -8.91 14.72
C LEU A 142 -24.46 -8.28 13.35
N ASN A 143 -25.53 -7.85 12.69
CA ASN A 143 -25.43 -7.07 11.48
C ASN A 143 -24.81 -5.71 11.81
N GLN A 144 -23.74 -5.35 11.11
CA GLN A 144 -22.95 -4.17 11.44
C GLN A 144 -23.62 -2.83 11.13
N TRP A 145 -24.76 -2.81 10.44
CA TRP A 145 -25.59 -1.62 10.24
C TRP A 145 -26.65 -1.46 11.30
N THR A 146 -27.33 -2.56 11.66
CA THR A 146 -28.53 -2.52 12.50
C THR A 146 -28.26 -2.89 13.94
N ASN A 147 -27.10 -3.50 14.24
CA ASN A 147 -26.75 -4.12 15.53
C ASN A 147 -27.79 -5.17 15.98
N LYS A 148 -28.55 -5.74 15.06
CA LYS A 148 -29.50 -6.82 15.33
C LYS A 148 -28.87 -8.17 14.94
N PRO A 149 -29.37 -9.30 15.48
CA PRO A 149 -28.90 -10.62 15.08
C PRO A 149 -28.92 -10.78 13.55
N ASP A 150 -27.80 -11.25 12.97
CA ASP A 150 -27.66 -11.43 11.52
C ASP A 150 -28.00 -12.87 11.12
N PHE A 151 -28.49 -13.02 9.90
CA PHE A 151 -28.93 -14.29 9.33
C PHE A 151 -28.50 -14.38 7.87
N GLU A 152 -28.11 -15.58 7.44
CA GLU A 152 -27.85 -15.91 6.04
C GLU A 152 -28.75 -17.09 5.68
N ASN A 153 -29.62 -16.94 4.67
CA ASN A 153 -30.61 -17.96 4.29
C ASN A 153 -31.45 -18.49 5.48
N ASN A 154 -31.96 -17.58 6.31
CA ASN A 154 -32.71 -17.85 7.55
C ASN A 154 -31.94 -18.60 8.66
N GLN A 155 -30.64 -18.85 8.49
CA GLN A 155 -29.80 -19.44 9.52
C GLN A 155 -29.01 -18.34 10.26
N PRO A 156 -28.89 -18.41 11.60
CA PRO A 156 -28.07 -17.49 12.37
C PRO A 156 -26.65 -17.46 11.83
N LEU A 157 -26.14 -16.26 11.51
CA LEU A 157 -24.74 -16.13 11.16
C LEU A 157 -23.91 -16.22 12.43
N ARG A 158 -22.94 -17.14 12.51
CA ARG A 158 -22.16 -17.39 13.74
C ARG A 158 -20.68 -17.18 13.52
N PHE A 159 -19.96 -16.86 14.59
CA PHE A 159 -18.51 -16.76 14.59
C PHE A 159 -17.86 -18.00 13.96
N PRO A 160 -16.84 -17.87 13.08
CA PRO A 160 -16.12 -16.64 12.72
C PRO A 160 -16.71 -15.88 11.53
N TYR A 161 -17.93 -16.18 11.11
CA TYR A 161 -18.55 -15.55 9.95
C TYR A 161 -19.26 -14.26 10.33
N MET A 162 -19.12 -13.24 9.48
CA MET A 162 -19.81 -11.96 9.61
C MET A 162 -20.11 -11.37 8.24
N ARG A 163 -21.19 -10.60 8.17
CA ARG A 163 -21.55 -9.85 6.97
C ARG A 163 -20.68 -8.62 6.85
N CYS A 164 -19.98 -8.46 5.73
CA CYS A 164 -19.20 -7.26 5.46
C CYS A 164 -20.13 -6.03 5.41
N LYS A 165 -19.72 -4.96 6.08
CA LYS A 165 -20.54 -3.76 6.19
C LYS A 165 -20.82 -3.09 4.84
N ILE A 166 -19.92 -3.16 3.86
CA ILE A 166 -20.09 -2.40 2.60
C ILE A 166 -20.76 -3.21 1.49
N ASN A 167 -20.23 -4.39 1.14
CA ASN A 167 -20.77 -5.18 0.02
C ASN A 167 -21.88 -6.16 0.44
N GLY A 168 -22.07 -6.41 1.73
CA GLY A 168 -23.15 -7.27 2.22
C GLY A 168 -22.89 -8.78 2.10
N ASP A 169 -21.77 -9.21 1.52
CA ASP A 169 -21.43 -10.64 1.49
C ASP A 169 -20.93 -11.11 2.86
N VAL A 170 -21.03 -12.43 3.08
CA VAL A 170 -20.57 -13.09 4.30
C VAL A 170 -19.12 -13.56 4.13
N TYR A 171 -18.28 -13.24 5.11
CA TYR A 171 -16.88 -13.64 5.12
C TYR A 171 -16.47 -14.22 6.46
N ASN A 172 -15.45 -15.07 6.44
CA ASN A 172 -14.73 -15.46 7.64
C ASN A 172 -13.87 -14.27 8.11
N VAL A 173 -14.17 -13.71 9.28
CA VAL A 173 -13.48 -12.54 9.86
C VAL A 173 -11.98 -12.79 10.10
N LYS A 174 -11.56 -14.05 10.16
CA LYS A 174 -10.15 -14.46 10.30
C LYS A 174 -9.38 -14.38 8.97
N GLY A 175 -10.08 -14.23 7.84
CA GLY A 175 -9.52 -14.17 6.50
C GLY A 175 -8.55 -13.01 6.30
N SER A 176 -7.50 -13.24 5.51
CA SER A 176 -6.48 -12.25 5.17
C SER A 176 -7.04 -11.03 4.42
N ASP A 177 -8.17 -11.21 3.75
CA ASP A 177 -8.95 -10.26 2.99
C ASP A 177 -9.91 -9.39 3.83
N ILE A 178 -10.03 -9.62 5.15
CA ILE A 178 -10.84 -8.80 6.04
C ILE A 178 -10.00 -7.77 6.79
N GLU A 179 -10.51 -6.54 6.87
CA GLU A 179 -9.84 -5.40 7.49
C GLU A 179 -10.78 -4.66 8.46
N ALA A 180 -10.19 -4.05 9.49
CA ALA A 180 -10.90 -3.13 10.38
C ALA A 180 -10.99 -1.75 9.73
N ASP A 181 -12.20 -1.20 9.68
CA ASP A 181 -12.52 0.09 9.08
C ASP A 181 -12.84 1.16 10.12
N HIS A 182 -12.54 2.40 9.74
CA HIS A 182 -12.96 3.62 10.44
C HIS A 182 -14.13 4.22 9.66
N ILE A 183 -15.35 4.08 10.16
CA ILE A 183 -16.59 4.51 9.47
C ILE A 183 -16.52 5.96 8.98
N ASP A 184 -15.94 6.86 9.78
CA ASP A 184 -15.79 8.27 9.47
C ASP A 184 -14.61 8.61 8.52
N GLY A 185 -13.76 7.64 8.21
CA GLY A 185 -12.55 7.77 7.40
C GLY A 185 -11.32 8.33 8.14
N ASP A 186 -11.45 8.70 9.41
CA ASP A 186 -10.35 9.19 10.24
C ASP A 186 -9.65 8.03 10.96
N ARG A 187 -8.48 7.66 10.45
CA ARG A 187 -7.60 6.62 11.01
C ARG A 187 -7.13 6.84 12.46
N ARG A 188 -7.36 8.03 13.04
CA ARG A 188 -7.03 8.33 14.44
C ARG A 188 -8.23 8.16 15.37
N ASN A 189 -9.44 8.08 14.82
CA ASN A 189 -10.65 7.89 15.60
C ASN A 189 -10.89 6.41 15.89
N ASN A 190 -10.28 5.92 16.96
CA ASN A 190 -10.42 4.54 17.42
C ASN A 190 -11.65 4.33 18.33
N HIS A 191 -12.69 5.17 18.28
CA HIS A 191 -13.91 4.94 19.05
C HIS A 191 -14.60 3.63 18.62
N ILE A 192 -15.21 2.90 19.56
CA ILE A 192 -15.90 1.63 19.26
C ILE A 192 -17.02 1.80 18.24
N ASP A 193 -17.74 2.93 18.28
CA ASP A 193 -18.78 3.21 17.29
C ASP A 193 -18.23 3.43 15.89
N ASN A 194 -16.95 3.84 15.77
CA ASN A 194 -16.27 4.02 14.50
C ASN A 194 -15.70 2.72 13.92
N PHE A 195 -15.73 1.62 14.68
CA PHE A 195 -15.21 0.32 14.27
C PHE A 195 -16.22 -0.49 13.44
N SER A 196 -15.72 -1.12 12.37
CA SER A 196 -16.43 -2.17 11.62
C SER A 196 -15.44 -3.10 10.91
N PHE A 197 -15.90 -4.27 10.48
CA PHE A 197 -15.16 -5.12 9.56
C PHE A 197 -15.69 -5.01 8.14
N ILE A 198 -14.76 -4.92 7.19
CA ILE A 198 -15.06 -4.90 5.75
C ILE A 198 -14.06 -5.72 4.97
N HIS A 199 -14.46 -6.13 3.77
CA HIS A 199 -13.58 -6.76 2.80
C HIS A 199 -12.52 -5.76 2.27
N SER A 200 -11.32 -6.25 2.00
CA SER A 200 -10.13 -5.47 1.65
C SER A 200 -10.36 -4.59 0.41
N THR A 201 -11.03 -5.13 -0.62
CA THR A 201 -11.41 -4.35 -1.82
C THR A 201 -12.31 -3.17 -1.44
N CYS A 202 -13.30 -3.39 -0.58
CA CYS A 202 -14.18 -2.32 -0.11
C CYS A 202 -13.41 -1.27 0.71
N ASN A 203 -12.45 -1.69 1.56
CA ASN A 203 -11.63 -0.76 2.33
C ASN A 203 -10.74 0.10 1.43
N GLN A 204 -10.12 -0.52 0.43
CA GLN A 204 -9.30 0.19 -0.56
C GLN A 204 -10.14 1.20 -1.36
N MET A 205 -11.34 0.81 -1.79
CA MET A 205 -12.27 1.72 -2.48
C MET A 205 -12.72 2.87 -1.59
N LYS A 206 -13.01 2.60 -0.30
CA LYS A 206 -13.42 3.62 0.66
C LYS A 206 -12.31 4.63 0.96
N GLY A 207 -11.09 4.14 1.20
CA GLY A 207 -9.97 4.99 1.62
C GLY A 207 -10.33 5.85 2.83
N ARG A 208 -10.23 7.19 2.69
CA ARG A 208 -10.57 8.16 3.74
C ARG A 208 -11.98 8.73 3.63
N MET A 209 -12.81 8.18 2.74
CA MET A 209 -14.17 8.68 2.54
C MET A 209 -15.10 8.19 3.65
N LYS A 210 -16.06 9.04 4.01
CA LYS A 210 -17.29 8.63 4.69
C LYS A 210 -18.19 7.86 3.72
N TYR A 211 -19.08 7.01 4.24
CA TYR A 211 -19.96 6.19 3.42
C TYR A 211 -20.81 6.96 2.41
N LYS A 212 -21.36 8.12 2.78
CA LYS A 212 -22.11 8.97 1.83
C LYS A 212 -21.25 9.35 0.62
N LYS A 213 -19.99 9.73 0.85
CA LYS A 213 -19.09 10.14 -0.23
C LYS A 213 -18.63 8.95 -1.09
N LEU A 214 -18.41 7.80 -0.46
CA LEU A 214 -18.16 6.55 -1.16
C LEU A 214 -19.33 6.20 -2.10
N TYR A 215 -20.56 6.26 -1.62
CA TYR A 215 -21.76 6.00 -2.41
C TYR A 215 -21.86 6.92 -3.64
N GLU A 216 -21.74 8.24 -3.44
CA GLU A 216 -21.73 9.21 -4.55
C GLU A 216 -20.66 8.88 -5.60
N THR A 217 -19.46 8.49 -5.14
CA THR A 217 -18.34 8.13 -6.00
C THR A 217 -18.63 6.85 -6.78
N ILE A 218 -19.17 5.82 -6.13
CA ILE A 218 -19.57 4.56 -6.77
C ILE A 218 -20.62 4.83 -7.85
N CYS A 219 -21.66 5.62 -7.56
CA CYS A 219 -22.69 5.96 -8.54
C CYS A 219 -22.11 6.67 -9.77
N LYS A 220 -21.17 7.61 -9.56
CA LYS A 220 -20.48 8.30 -10.65
C LYS A 220 -19.63 7.34 -11.49
N VAL A 221 -18.86 6.47 -10.84
CA VAL A 221 -18.02 5.47 -11.51
C VAL A 221 -18.88 4.49 -12.29
N LYS A 222 -19.93 3.93 -11.66
CA LYS A 222 -20.89 3.02 -12.29
C LYS A 222 -21.49 3.62 -13.57
N LYS A 223 -22.02 4.84 -13.49
CA LYS A 223 -22.58 5.55 -14.66
C LYS A 223 -21.59 5.67 -15.81
N ASN A 224 -20.33 5.98 -15.53
CA ASN A 224 -19.29 6.10 -16.56
C ASN A 224 -18.89 4.73 -17.13
N LEU A 225 -18.78 3.73 -16.27
CA LEU A 225 -18.48 2.35 -16.67
C LEU A 225 -19.56 1.78 -17.59
N GLU A 226 -20.84 1.95 -17.22
CA GLU A 226 -21.98 1.51 -18.02
C GLU A 226 -22.02 2.19 -19.40
N LYS A 227 -21.65 3.48 -19.48
CA LYS A 227 -21.57 4.22 -20.75
C LYS A 227 -20.62 3.57 -21.76
N TYR A 228 -19.52 2.97 -21.29
CA TYR A 228 -18.47 2.42 -22.15
C TYR A 228 -18.34 0.89 -22.04
N LYS A 229 -19.41 0.21 -21.61
CA LYS A 229 -19.41 -1.26 -21.40
C LYS A 229 -19.12 -2.06 -22.66
N GLU A 230 -19.41 -1.51 -23.84
CA GLU A 230 -19.17 -2.15 -25.15
C GLU A 230 -17.68 -2.35 -25.49
N PHE A 231 -16.79 -1.68 -24.76
CA PHE A 231 -15.34 -1.81 -24.93
C PHE A 231 -14.73 -2.84 -23.96
N TRP A 232 -15.54 -3.48 -23.11
CA TRP A 232 -15.02 -4.45 -22.16
C TRP A 232 -14.80 -5.78 -22.85
N ASN A 233 -13.61 -6.36 -22.65
CA ASN A 233 -13.22 -7.70 -23.14
C ASN A 233 -13.22 -7.87 -24.68
N LYS A 234 -13.05 -6.77 -25.42
CA LYS A 234 -12.52 -6.83 -26.81
C LYS A 234 -11.02 -7.07 -26.76
#